data_AF-A0A970MVH6-F1
#
_entry.id   AF-A0A970MVH6-F1
#
_cell.length_a   1.000
_cell.length_b   1.000
_cell.length_c   1.000
_cell.angle_alpha   90.00
_cell.angle_beta   90.00
_cell.angle_gamma   90.00
#
_symmetry.space_group_name_H-M   'P 1'
#
loop_
_entity.id
_entity.type
_entity.pdbx_description
1 polymer ?
#
loop_
_entity_poly.entity_id
_entity_poly.type
_entity_poly.pdbx_seq_one_letter_code
_entity_poly.pdbx_strand_id
1 'polypeptide(L)'
;MLGAVVMPHNMYLHSEVIQNRQWQGKSEAETKRLLRFEFVDTLLAMLVGLAINAAMVIVSAAVFHSNGYHIDDLVEASKTLRPLVGNLASLIFGLGLLLAGIASSVTAALSGGIAFTGFIGQPTNTENNWFRLGVIITLLPACALILLINDTFKALIVSQACLSVQLPLTMLPLLLLTSSKRVMGKYANGKVENALMIVSGLIILILNGLLIVALFGGKF
;
A
#
# COMPACT_ATOMS: atom_id res chain seq x y z
N MET A 1 -0.70 -6.30 10.46
CA MET A 1 -1.69 -5.39 9.85
C MET A 1 -1.13 -3.99 9.59
N LEU A 2 -0.53 -3.30 10.57
CA LEU A 2 -0.06 -1.91 10.37
C LEU A 2 0.97 -1.74 9.22
N GLY A 3 1.95 -2.64 9.08
CA GLY A 3 2.90 -2.62 7.95
C GLY A 3 2.28 -2.92 6.58
N ALA A 4 1.10 -3.56 6.55
CA ALA A 4 0.39 -3.88 5.31
C ALA A 4 -0.54 -2.74 4.83
N VAL A 5 -0.88 -1.78 5.71
CA VAL A 5 -1.77 -0.66 5.40
C VAL A 5 -1.02 0.48 4.71
N VAL A 6 0.26 0.67 5.03
CA VAL A 6 1.09 1.70 4.41
C VAL A 6 1.92 1.04 3.31
N MET A 7 1.54 1.28 2.06
CA MET A 7 2.23 0.72 0.90
C MET A 7 3.17 1.77 0.28
N PRO A 8 4.50 1.56 0.27
CA PRO A 8 5.46 2.55 -0.25
C PRO A 8 5.18 2.97 -1.70
N HIS A 9 4.79 2.02 -2.53
CA HIS A 9 4.48 2.25 -3.94
C HIS A 9 3.28 3.20 -4.12
N ASN A 10 2.29 3.15 -3.23
CA ASN A 10 1.16 4.08 -3.26
C ASN A 10 1.60 5.52 -2.93
N MET A 11 2.67 5.72 -2.15
CA MET A 11 3.17 7.07 -1.83
C MET A 11 3.76 7.75 -3.07
N TYR A 12 4.49 6.99 -3.90
CA TYR A 12 5.00 7.48 -5.19
C TYR A 12 3.89 7.74 -6.19
N LEU A 13 2.97 6.78 -6.35
CA LEU A 13 1.83 6.90 -7.27
C LEU A 13 0.95 8.10 -6.91
N HIS A 14 0.62 8.27 -5.63
CA HIS A 14 -0.21 9.38 -5.16
C HIS A 14 0.48 10.74 -5.38
N SER A 15 1.79 10.80 -5.11
CA SER A 15 2.57 12.03 -5.34
C SER A 15 2.59 12.42 -6.83
N GLU A 16 2.71 11.46 -7.73
CA GLU A 16 2.72 11.68 -9.18
C GLU A 16 1.35 12.06 -9.74
N VAL A 17 0.28 11.39 -9.29
CA VAL A 17 -1.10 11.72 -9.67
C VAL A 17 -1.45 13.14 -9.25
N ILE A 18 -1.00 13.58 -8.07
CA ILE A 18 -1.15 14.96 -7.63
C ILE A 18 -0.35 15.90 -8.51
N GLN A 19 0.93 15.63 -8.79
CA GLN A 19 1.76 16.52 -9.63
C GLN A 19 1.22 16.71 -11.05
N ASN A 20 0.65 15.65 -11.64
CA ASN A 20 0.04 15.72 -12.97
C ASN A 20 -1.22 16.59 -13.05
N ARG A 21 -1.84 16.98 -11.92
CA ARG A 21 -2.97 17.93 -11.90
C ARG A 21 -2.49 19.38 -12.07
N GLN A 22 -1.90 19.72 -13.23
CA GLN A 22 -1.45 21.07 -13.66
C GLN A 22 -1.66 22.18 -12.59
N TRP A 23 -0.69 22.30 -11.68
CA TRP A 23 -0.71 23.28 -10.60
C TRP A 23 -0.18 24.65 -11.04
N GLN A 24 0.37 24.74 -12.24
CA GLN A 24 1.00 25.95 -12.78
C GLN A 24 -0.04 27.07 -12.97
N GLY A 25 0.21 28.23 -12.36
CA GLY A 25 -0.60 29.45 -12.50
C GLY A 25 -1.71 29.66 -11.47
N LYS A 26 -1.88 28.76 -10.49
CA LYS A 26 -2.93 28.89 -9.46
C LYS A 26 -2.54 29.86 -8.34
N SER A 27 -3.52 30.61 -7.84
CA SER A 27 -3.33 31.52 -6.70
C SER A 27 -3.04 30.74 -5.41
N GLU A 28 -2.32 31.35 -4.46
CA GLU A 28 -2.01 30.75 -3.16
C GLU A 28 -3.26 30.29 -2.38
N ALA A 29 -4.37 31.02 -2.54
CA ALA A 29 -5.66 30.63 -1.95
C ALA A 29 -6.24 29.34 -2.59
N GLU A 30 -6.06 29.16 -3.89
CA GLU A 30 -6.53 27.99 -4.64
C GLU A 30 -5.69 26.76 -4.30
N THR A 31 -4.36 26.91 -4.21
CA THR A 31 -3.46 25.83 -3.78
C THR A 31 -3.86 25.32 -2.40
N LYS A 32 -4.11 26.22 -1.44
CA LYS A 32 -4.53 25.84 -0.09
C LYS A 32 -5.90 25.16 -0.05
N ARG A 33 -6.84 25.59 -0.90
CA ARG A 33 -8.16 24.95 -1.03
C ARG A 33 -8.04 23.54 -1.61
N LEU A 34 -7.23 23.36 -2.65
CA LEU A 34 -6.96 22.05 -3.26
C LEU A 34 -6.31 21.10 -2.26
N LEU A 35 -5.27 21.53 -1.55
CA LEU A 35 -4.63 20.73 -0.50
C LEU A 35 -5.62 20.23 0.56
N ARG A 36 -6.57 21.07 0.97
CA ARG A 36 -7.63 20.67 1.92
C ARG A 36 -8.58 19.62 1.34
N PHE A 37 -8.97 19.77 0.07
CA PHE A 37 -9.82 18.77 -0.58
C PHE A 37 -9.09 17.44 -0.73
N GLU A 38 -7.84 17.45 -1.19
CA GLU A 38 -7.01 16.24 -1.33
C GLU A 38 -6.79 15.56 0.04
N PHE A 39 -6.61 16.35 1.11
CA PHE A 39 -6.52 15.79 2.47
C PHE A 39 -7.81 15.08 2.87
N VAL A 40 -8.98 15.67 2.62
CA VAL A 40 -10.27 15.06 2.94
C VAL A 40 -10.53 13.82 2.09
N ASP A 41 -10.22 13.87 0.79
CA ASP A 41 -10.35 12.74 -0.12
C ASP A 41 -9.48 11.55 0.32
N THR A 42 -8.20 11.81 0.60
CA THR A 42 -7.26 10.80 1.11
C THR A 42 -7.73 10.25 2.47
N LEU A 43 -8.19 11.11 3.37
CA LEU A 43 -8.68 10.70 4.70
C LEU A 43 -9.90 9.79 4.58
N LEU A 44 -10.87 10.14 3.74
CA LEU A 44 -12.05 9.31 3.49
C LEU A 44 -11.67 7.97 2.87
N ALA A 45 -10.78 7.95 1.87
CA ALA A 45 -10.29 6.73 1.26
C ALA A 45 -9.61 5.80 2.28
N MET A 46 -8.76 6.36 3.15
CA MET A 46 -8.10 5.60 4.22
C MET A 46 -9.10 5.09 5.28
N LEU A 47 -10.12 5.87 5.64
CA LEU A 47 -11.16 5.45 6.58
C LEU A 47 -12.00 4.29 6.03
N VAL A 48 -12.36 4.34 4.74
CA VAL A 48 -13.04 3.22 4.07
C VAL A 48 -12.15 1.98 4.07
N GLY A 49 -10.86 2.12 3.75
CA GLY A 49 -9.90 1.02 3.82
C GLY A 49 -9.79 0.43 5.23
N LEU A 50 -9.77 1.27 6.27
CA LEU A 50 -9.79 0.83 7.66
C LEU A 50 -11.08 0.07 7.99
N ALA A 51 -12.24 0.55 7.56
CA ALA A 51 -13.52 -0.09 7.78
C ALA A 51 -13.60 -1.48 7.13
N ILE A 52 -13.11 -1.61 5.89
CA ILE A 52 -13.03 -2.90 5.18
C ILE A 52 -12.11 -3.87 5.93
N ASN A 53 -10.90 -3.42 6.32
CA ASN A 53 -9.96 -4.24 7.08
C ASN A 53 -10.54 -4.68 8.43
N ALA A 54 -11.22 -3.77 9.15
CA ALA A 54 -11.89 -4.08 10.40
C ALA A 54 -13.02 -5.11 10.19
N ALA A 55 -13.84 -4.94 9.14
CA ALA A 55 -14.89 -5.90 8.80
C ALA A 55 -14.34 -7.30 8.52
N MET A 56 -13.23 -7.41 7.79
CA MET A 56 -12.56 -8.70 7.55
C MET A 56 -12.12 -9.37 8.85
N VAL A 57 -11.52 -8.61 9.78
CA VAL A 57 -11.10 -9.16 11.09
C VAL A 57 -12.32 -9.57 11.93
N ILE A 58 -13.39 -8.77 11.96
CA ILE A 58 -14.59 -9.07 12.73
C ILE A 58 -15.28 -10.33 12.19
N VAL A 59 -15.44 -10.44 10.87
CA VAL A 59 -16.03 -11.64 10.23
C VAL A 59 -15.17 -12.87 10.50
N SER A 60 -13.85 -12.73 10.36
CA SER A 60 -12.89 -13.78 10.68
C SER A 60 -13.04 -14.22 12.15
N ALA A 61 -12.98 -13.30 13.11
CA ALA A 61 -13.12 -13.61 14.53
C ALA A 61 -14.48 -14.27 14.85
N ALA A 62 -15.58 -13.76 14.32
CA ALA A 62 -16.92 -14.29 14.57
C ALA A 62 -17.10 -15.73 14.04
N VAL A 63 -16.50 -16.06 12.90
CA VAL A 63 -16.67 -17.38 12.28
C VAL A 63 -15.62 -18.40 12.74
N PHE A 64 -14.39 -17.98 13.00
CA PHE A 64 -13.29 -18.88 13.38
C PHE A 64 -13.19 -19.12 14.88
N HIS A 65 -13.43 -18.12 15.73
CA HIS A 65 -13.36 -18.29 17.20
C HIS A 65 -14.43 -19.26 17.71
N SER A 66 -15.57 -19.36 17.01
CA SER A 66 -16.65 -20.29 17.35
C SER A 66 -16.41 -21.74 16.91
N ASN A 67 -15.46 -22.01 15.98
CA ASN A 67 -15.35 -23.33 15.32
C ASN A 67 -13.95 -23.99 15.41
N GLY A 68 -12.93 -23.33 15.99
CA GLY A 68 -11.63 -23.96 16.31
C GLY A 68 -10.73 -24.31 15.12
N TYR A 69 -11.02 -23.82 13.91
CA TYR A 69 -10.22 -24.09 12.70
C TYR A 69 -8.97 -23.21 12.63
N HIS A 70 -7.81 -23.82 12.34
CA HIS A 70 -6.61 -23.13 11.84
C HIS A 70 -6.72 -23.04 10.32
N ILE A 71 -6.50 -21.85 9.75
CA ILE A 71 -6.62 -21.62 8.31
C ILE A 71 -5.22 -21.47 7.74
N ASP A 72 -4.86 -22.36 6.84
CA ASP A 72 -3.62 -22.27 6.07
C ASP A 72 -3.87 -21.84 4.62
N ASP A 73 -5.14 -21.73 4.18
CA ASP A 73 -5.47 -21.53 2.76
C ASP A 73 -6.62 -20.54 2.47
N LEU A 74 -6.51 -19.82 1.36
CA LEU A 74 -7.44 -18.78 0.92
C LEU A 74 -8.84 -19.34 0.61
N VAL A 75 -8.90 -20.60 0.20
CA VAL A 75 -10.14 -21.32 -0.14
C VAL A 75 -11.01 -21.55 1.10
N GLU A 76 -10.41 -21.75 2.27
CA GLU A 76 -11.14 -21.89 3.53
C GLU A 76 -11.74 -20.56 4.01
N ALA A 77 -11.09 -19.44 3.72
CA ALA A 77 -11.66 -18.11 3.98
C ALA A 77 -12.95 -17.84 3.18
N SER A 78 -13.14 -18.46 2.01
CA SER A 78 -14.42 -18.34 1.28
C SER A 78 -15.56 -19.10 1.96
N LYS A 79 -15.25 -20.19 2.70
CA LYS A 79 -16.26 -21.01 3.39
C LYS A 79 -16.83 -20.28 4.60
N THR A 80 -16.09 -19.34 5.20
CA THR A 80 -16.57 -18.57 6.35
C THR A 80 -17.57 -17.49 6.01
N LEU A 81 -17.68 -17.11 4.74
CA LEU A 81 -18.73 -16.21 4.27
C LEU A 81 -20.06 -16.94 4.01
N ARG A 82 -20.08 -18.28 3.91
CA ARG A 82 -21.31 -19.07 3.72
C ARG A 82 -22.41 -18.80 4.76
N PRO A 83 -22.13 -18.75 6.08
CA PRO A 83 -23.18 -18.44 7.06
C PRO A 83 -23.75 -17.02 6.95
N LEU A 84 -23.01 -16.07 6.38
CA LEU A 84 -23.45 -14.67 6.24
C LEU A 84 -24.16 -14.39 4.91
N VAL A 85 -23.70 -15.00 3.82
CA VAL A 85 -24.11 -14.66 2.44
C VAL A 85 -24.78 -15.84 1.71
N GLY A 86 -24.84 -17.02 2.36
CA GLY A 86 -25.46 -18.22 1.80
C GLY A 86 -24.63 -18.85 0.67
N ASN A 87 -25.32 -19.55 -0.24
CA ASN A 87 -24.68 -20.31 -1.33
C ASN A 87 -23.89 -19.43 -2.33
N LEU A 88 -24.13 -18.11 -2.34
CA LEU A 88 -23.43 -17.15 -3.21
C LEU A 88 -22.11 -16.62 -2.62
N ALA A 89 -21.79 -16.98 -1.37
CA ALA A 89 -20.60 -16.50 -0.66
C ALA A 89 -19.30 -16.73 -1.46
N SER A 90 -19.11 -17.93 -2.01
CA SER A 90 -17.90 -18.26 -2.77
C SER A 90 -17.78 -17.47 -4.08
N LEU A 91 -18.91 -17.14 -4.72
CA LEU A 91 -18.92 -16.36 -5.96
C LEU A 91 -18.62 -14.88 -5.68
N ILE A 92 -19.27 -14.29 -4.67
CA ILE A 92 -19.03 -12.90 -4.26
C ILE A 92 -17.60 -12.72 -3.76
N PHE A 93 -17.09 -13.67 -2.96
CA PHE A 93 -15.71 -13.65 -2.51
C PHE A 93 -14.72 -13.78 -3.66
N GLY A 94 -14.92 -14.75 -4.57
CA GLY A 94 -14.05 -14.94 -5.73
C GLY A 94 -14.03 -13.73 -6.66
N LEU A 95 -15.19 -13.13 -6.93
CA LEU A 95 -15.30 -11.92 -7.74
C LEU A 95 -14.65 -10.72 -7.05
N GLY A 96 -14.86 -10.55 -5.75
CA GLY A 96 -14.23 -9.50 -4.96
C GLY A 96 -12.72 -9.62 -4.94
N LEU A 97 -12.20 -10.83 -4.74
CA LEU A 97 -10.77 -11.13 -4.76
C LEU A 97 -10.15 -10.87 -6.15
N LEU A 98 -10.85 -11.25 -7.23
CA LEU A 98 -10.42 -10.99 -8.60
C LEU A 98 -10.33 -9.49 -8.89
N LEU A 99 -11.39 -8.74 -8.56
CA LEU A 99 -11.43 -7.29 -8.77
C LEU A 99 -10.37 -6.57 -7.93
N ALA A 100 -10.15 -6.99 -6.68
CA ALA A 100 -9.08 -6.47 -5.83
C ALA A 100 -7.68 -6.77 -6.42
N GLY A 101 -7.47 -7.97 -6.95
CA GLY A 101 -6.23 -8.38 -7.61
C GLY A 101 -5.95 -7.55 -8.87
N ILE A 102 -6.95 -7.32 -9.71
CA ILE A 102 -6.83 -6.48 -10.91
C ILE A 102 -6.49 -5.04 -10.51
N ALA A 103 -7.25 -4.46 -9.58
CA ALA A 103 -7.02 -3.09 -9.11
C ALA A 103 -5.61 -2.91 -8.54
N SER A 104 -5.16 -3.84 -7.69
CA SER A 104 -3.81 -3.82 -7.11
C SER A 104 -2.70 -4.04 -8.14
N SER A 105 -2.95 -4.84 -9.18
CA SER A 105 -1.95 -5.09 -10.23
C SER A 105 -1.74 -3.85 -11.10
N VAL A 106 -2.81 -3.11 -11.40
CA VAL A 106 -2.73 -1.86 -12.15
C VAL A 106 -1.95 -0.79 -11.36
N THR A 107 -2.23 -0.62 -10.07
CA THR A 107 -1.51 0.35 -9.24
C THR A 107 -0.04 -0.04 -9.06
N ALA A 108 0.26 -1.32 -8.88
CA ALA A 108 1.64 -1.81 -8.80
C ALA A 108 2.42 -1.56 -10.11
N ALA A 109 1.81 -1.85 -11.27
CA ALA A 109 2.40 -1.59 -12.57
C ALA A 109 2.73 -0.10 -12.75
N LEU A 110 1.77 0.78 -12.49
CA LEU A 110 1.97 2.23 -12.60
C LEU A 110 3.07 2.72 -11.66
N SER A 111 3.06 2.28 -10.39
CA SER A 111 4.10 2.68 -9.45
C SER A 111 5.48 2.15 -9.84
N GLY A 112 5.58 0.96 -10.43
CA GLY A 112 6.82 0.41 -10.94
C GLY A 112 7.41 1.28 -12.06
N GLY A 113 6.56 1.70 -13.01
CA GLY A 113 6.93 2.63 -14.08
C GLY A 113 7.38 4.00 -13.55
N ILE A 114 6.66 4.58 -12.59
CA ILE A 114 7.00 5.87 -11.97
C ILE A 114 8.32 5.78 -11.22
N ALA A 115 8.51 4.75 -10.38
CA ALA A 115 9.75 4.58 -9.63
C ALA A 115 10.96 4.45 -10.57
N PHE A 116 10.84 3.60 -11.59
CA PHE A 116 11.93 3.37 -12.54
C PHE A 116 12.30 4.64 -13.33
N THR A 117 11.31 5.34 -13.88
CA THR A 117 11.55 6.60 -14.61
C THR A 117 12.09 7.70 -13.71
N GLY A 118 11.56 7.81 -12.48
CA GLY A 118 12.03 8.76 -11.47
C GLY A 118 13.49 8.55 -11.07
N PHE A 119 13.94 7.29 -10.91
CA PHE A 119 15.35 6.98 -10.61
C PHE A 119 16.30 7.29 -11.78
N ILE A 120 15.83 7.15 -13.02
CA ILE A 120 16.63 7.43 -14.23
C ILE A 120 16.55 8.93 -14.62
N GLY A 121 15.71 9.72 -13.95
CA GLY A 121 15.52 11.14 -14.24
C GLY A 121 14.78 11.41 -15.54
N GLN A 122 13.99 10.44 -16.01
CA GLN A 122 13.17 10.56 -17.21
C GLN A 122 11.74 11.01 -16.85
N PRO A 123 11.01 11.69 -17.76
CA PRO A 123 9.63 12.07 -17.50
C PRO A 123 8.77 10.82 -17.30
N THR A 124 7.93 10.88 -16.28
CA THR A 124 6.98 9.87 -15.76
C THR A 124 5.74 9.69 -16.63
N ASN A 125 5.74 10.24 -17.86
CA ASN A 125 4.63 10.13 -18.79
C ASN A 125 4.45 8.67 -19.26
N THR A 126 3.19 8.23 -19.31
CA THR A 126 2.81 6.87 -19.77
C THR A 126 3.16 6.60 -21.23
N GLU A 127 3.38 7.65 -22.02
CA GLU A 127 3.82 7.58 -23.42
C GLU A 127 5.33 7.35 -23.56
N ASN A 128 6.12 7.51 -22.50
CA ASN A 128 7.56 7.32 -22.54
C ASN A 128 7.93 5.83 -22.62
N ASN A 129 8.84 5.47 -23.54
CA ASN A 129 9.36 4.11 -23.64
C ASN A 129 10.04 3.65 -22.34
N TRP A 130 10.67 4.56 -21.60
CA TRP A 130 11.28 4.26 -20.29
C TRP A 130 10.24 3.89 -19.23
N PHE A 131 9.06 4.50 -19.27
CA PHE A 131 7.95 4.14 -18.37
C PHE A 131 7.48 2.72 -18.64
N ARG A 132 7.20 2.41 -19.91
CA ARG A 132 6.78 1.07 -20.34
C ARG A 132 7.81 0.00 -20.01
N LEU A 133 9.10 0.32 -20.20
CA LEU A 133 10.20 -0.56 -19.82
C LEU A 133 10.22 -0.81 -18.31
N GLY A 134 10.03 0.23 -17.49
CA GLY A 134 9.91 0.09 -16.04
C GLY A 134 8.76 -0.81 -15.59
N VAL A 135 7.60 -0.69 -16.25
CA VAL A 135 6.46 -1.58 -16.00
C VAL A 135 6.81 -3.03 -16.35
N ILE A 136 7.41 -3.27 -17.52
CA ILE A 136 7.76 -4.64 -17.96
C ILE A 136 8.80 -5.26 -17.03
N ILE A 137 9.87 -4.52 -16.69
CA ILE A 137 10.94 -5.00 -15.81
C ILE A 137 10.41 -5.34 -14.41
N THR A 138 9.39 -4.65 -13.93
CA THR A 138 8.80 -4.93 -12.60
C THR A 138 7.76 -6.04 -12.64
N LEU A 139 6.93 -6.11 -13.69
CA LEU A 139 5.80 -7.03 -13.77
C LEU A 139 6.18 -8.42 -14.27
N LEU A 140 7.17 -8.54 -15.17
CA LEU A 140 7.57 -9.81 -15.77
C LEU A 140 8.22 -10.76 -14.75
N PRO A 141 9.17 -10.32 -13.90
CA PRO A 141 9.71 -11.16 -12.82
C PRO A 141 8.66 -11.52 -11.77
N ALA A 142 7.76 -10.60 -11.44
CA ALA A 142 6.67 -10.87 -10.49
C ALA A 142 5.73 -11.96 -11.03
N CYS A 143 5.36 -11.89 -12.31
CA CYS A 143 4.55 -12.91 -12.98
C CYS A 143 5.28 -14.26 -13.01
N ALA A 144 6.56 -14.28 -13.37
CA ALA A 144 7.37 -15.50 -13.38
C ALA A 144 7.46 -16.14 -11.98
N LEU A 145 7.65 -15.34 -10.93
CA LEU A 145 7.66 -15.83 -9.55
C LEU A 145 6.33 -16.47 -9.16
N ILE A 146 5.20 -15.84 -9.50
CA ILE A 146 3.87 -16.39 -9.19
C ILE A 146 3.65 -17.74 -9.88
N LEU A 147 4.14 -17.93 -11.10
CA LEU A 147 3.99 -19.20 -11.84
C LEU A 147 4.90 -20.32 -11.32
N LEU A 148 6.01 -19.98 -10.65
CA LEU A 148 7.00 -20.94 -10.15
C LEU A 148 6.79 -21.33 -8.68
N ILE A 149 6.01 -20.54 -7.93
CA ILE A 149 5.76 -20.74 -6.51
C ILE A 149 4.63 -21.74 -6.30
N ASN A 150 4.92 -22.79 -5.52
CA ASN A 150 3.92 -23.81 -5.15
C ASN A 150 3.04 -23.41 -3.95
N ASP A 151 3.56 -22.54 -3.07
CA ASP A 151 2.88 -22.13 -1.83
C ASP A 151 2.64 -20.61 -1.84
N THR A 152 1.47 -20.22 -2.33
CA THR A 152 1.05 -18.81 -2.47
C THR A 152 0.97 -18.11 -1.13
N PHE A 153 0.63 -18.83 -0.05
CA PHE A 153 0.50 -18.26 1.29
C PHE A 153 1.87 -17.89 1.87
N LYS A 154 2.86 -18.77 1.78
CA LYS A 154 4.24 -18.44 2.17
C LYS A 154 4.82 -17.31 1.32
N ALA A 155 4.57 -17.33 0.02
CA ALA A 155 5.01 -16.25 -0.87
C ALA A 155 4.38 -14.91 -0.50
N LEU A 156 3.11 -14.90 -0.09
CA LEU A 156 2.45 -13.71 0.44
C LEU A 156 3.16 -13.23 1.71
N ILE A 157 3.43 -14.10 2.69
CA ILE A 157 4.13 -13.73 3.93
C ILE A 157 5.51 -13.13 3.64
N VAL A 158 6.30 -13.77 2.76
CA VAL A 158 7.62 -13.26 2.37
C VAL A 158 7.51 -11.91 1.68
N SER A 159 6.53 -11.73 0.79
CA SER A 159 6.27 -10.44 0.12
C SER A 159 5.96 -9.35 1.14
N GLN A 160 5.18 -9.65 2.18
CA GLN A 160 4.89 -8.72 3.26
C GLN A 160 6.14 -8.39 4.09
N ALA A 161 7.04 -9.36 4.32
CA ALA A 161 8.32 -9.11 4.98
C ALA A 161 9.22 -8.18 4.14
N CYS A 162 9.26 -8.36 2.82
CA CYS A 162 9.99 -7.45 1.92
C CYS A 162 9.44 -6.02 1.97
N LEU A 163 8.11 -5.85 1.92
CA LEU A 163 7.46 -4.54 2.05
C LEU A 163 7.78 -3.87 3.39
N SER A 164 7.83 -4.66 4.46
CA SER A 164 8.18 -4.22 5.81
C SER A 164 9.59 -3.64 5.87
N VAL A 165 10.55 -4.26 5.19
CA VAL A 165 11.94 -3.76 5.06
C VAL A 165 12.02 -2.52 4.17
N GLN A 166 11.21 -2.45 3.12
CA GLN A 166 11.19 -1.33 2.18
C GLN A 166 10.62 -0.04 2.81
N LEU A 167 9.64 -0.16 3.72
CA LEU A 167 8.94 0.97 4.31
C LEU A 167 9.87 2.05 4.90
N PRO A 168 10.80 1.73 5.83
CA PRO A 168 11.72 2.72 6.39
C PRO A 168 12.55 3.47 5.34
N LEU A 169 13.00 2.76 4.30
CA LEU A 169 13.81 3.32 3.21
C LEU A 169 13.04 4.37 2.41
N THR A 170 11.71 4.25 2.33
CA THR A 170 10.85 5.21 1.63
C THR A 170 10.33 6.32 2.53
N MET A 171 10.03 6.01 3.80
CA MET A 171 9.54 6.97 4.79
C MET A 171 10.60 8.01 5.16
N LEU A 172 11.87 7.60 5.31
CA LEU A 172 12.95 8.51 5.70
C LEU A 172 13.17 9.65 4.67
N PRO A 173 13.35 9.38 3.37
CA PRO A 173 13.42 10.43 2.35
C PRO A 173 12.18 11.31 2.33
N LEU A 174 10.97 10.73 2.45
CA LEU A 174 9.75 11.54 2.47
C LEU A 174 9.77 12.52 3.65
N LEU A 175 10.13 12.07 4.84
CA LEU A 175 10.21 12.91 6.03
C LEU A 175 11.23 14.04 5.84
N LEU A 176 12.39 13.74 5.28
CA LEU A 176 13.43 14.73 4.99
C LEU A 176 12.98 15.76 3.94
N LEU A 177 12.33 15.31 2.87
CA LEU A 177 11.86 16.18 1.79
C LEU A 177 10.68 17.06 2.23
N THR A 178 9.71 16.49 2.94
CA THR A 178 8.51 17.20 3.43
C THR A 178 8.83 18.19 4.56
N SER A 179 9.84 17.90 5.39
CA SER A 179 10.31 18.82 6.43
C SER A 179 11.25 19.91 5.90
N SER A 180 11.77 19.78 4.67
CA SER A 180 12.75 20.72 4.12
C SER A 180 12.08 21.93 3.48
N LYS A 181 12.35 23.12 4.04
CA LYS A 181 11.96 24.41 3.44
C LYS A 181 12.59 24.64 2.06
N ARG A 182 13.67 23.94 1.72
CA ARG A 182 14.29 24.01 0.38
C ARG A 182 13.43 23.35 -0.69
N VAL A 183 12.68 22.31 -0.34
CA VAL A 183 11.85 21.53 -1.27
C VAL A 183 10.40 22.00 -1.21
N MET A 184 9.83 22.13 0.00
CA MET A 184 8.43 22.48 0.21
C MET A 184 8.15 23.99 0.34
N GLY A 185 9.19 24.81 0.48
CA GLY A 185 9.06 26.26 0.65
C GLY A 185 8.19 26.64 1.85
N LYS A 186 7.10 27.37 1.58
CA LYS A 186 6.12 27.84 2.57
C LYS A 186 5.11 26.78 3.04
N TYR A 187 5.10 25.60 2.42
CA TYR A 187 4.26 24.45 2.80
C TYR A 187 5.06 23.36 3.52
N ALA A 188 6.28 23.67 4.00
CA ALA A 188 7.07 22.72 4.78
C ALA A 188 6.38 22.39 6.10
N ASN A 189 6.50 21.13 6.52
CA ASN A 189 5.83 20.64 7.72
C ASN A 189 6.24 21.42 8.98
N GLY A 190 5.26 21.68 9.84
CA GLY A 190 5.44 22.28 11.15
C GLY A 190 6.08 21.32 12.15
N LYS A 191 6.43 21.83 13.34
CA LYS A 191 7.07 21.02 14.40
C LYS A 191 6.19 19.86 14.88
N VAL A 192 4.87 20.07 14.94
CA VAL A 192 3.90 19.05 15.37
C VAL A 192 3.77 17.94 14.31
N GLU A 193 3.62 18.32 13.04
CA GLU A 193 3.52 17.38 11.92
C GLU A 193 4.79 16.53 11.80
N ASN A 194 5.96 17.16 11.95
CA ASN A 194 7.22 16.42 11.94
C ASN A 194 7.33 15.46 13.13
N ALA A 195 6.93 15.87 14.34
CA ALA A 195 6.90 14.98 15.50
C ALA A 195 5.95 13.78 15.27
N LEU A 196 4.76 14.01 14.71
CA LEU A 196 3.80 12.95 14.40
C LEU A 196 4.35 11.97 13.35
N MET A 197 5.02 12.46 12.30
CA MET A 197 5.66 11.62 11.29
C MET A 197 6.84 10.82 11.85
N ILE A 198 7.66 11.41 12.73
CA ILE A 198 8.77 10.71 13.37
C ILE A 198 8.22 9.61 14.29
N VAL A 199 7.21 9.91 15.10
CA VAL A 199 6.60 8.94 16.01
C VAL A 199 5.95 7.79 15.23
N SER A 200 5.15 8.08 14.21
CA SER A 200 4.54 7.05 13.37
C SER A 200 5.59 6.22 12.62
N GLY A 201 6.63 6.86 12.10
CA GLY A 201 7.78 6.20 11.47
C GLY A 201 8.53 5.27 12.41
N LEU A 202 8.78 5.70 13.66
CA LEU A 202 9.41 4.87 14.69
C LEU A 202 8.54 3.67 15.06
N ILE A 203 7.22 3.86 15.24
CA ILE A 203 6.28 2.77 15.50
C ILE A 203 6.32 1.75 14.36
N ILE A 204 6.24 2.21 13.11
CA ILE A 204 6.32 1.35 11.93
C ILE A 204 7.67 0.60 11.89
N LEU A 205 8.78 1.29 12.16
CA LEU A 205 10.11 0.67 12.17
C LEU A 205 10.22 -0.43 13.23
N ILE A 206 9.75 -0.17 14.46
CA ILE A 206 9.79 -1.12 15.56
C ILE A 206 8.92 -2.35 15.25
N LEU A 207 7.68 -2.13 14.79
CA LEU A 207 6.76 -3.21 14.46
C LEU A 207 7.28 -4.09 13.30
N ASN A 208 7.88 -3.47 12.28
CA ASN A 208 8.48 -4.22 11.17
C ASN A 208 9.74 -4.98 11.62
N GLY A 209 10.56 -4.39 12.50
CA GLY A 209 11.70 -5.07 13.10
C GLY A 209 11.28 -6.31 13.89
N LEU A 210 10.23 -6.19 14.71
CA LEU A 210 9.64 -7.31 15.45
C LEU A 210 9.13 -8.41 14.50
N LEU A 211 8.48 -8.04 13.39
CA LEU A 211 7.97 -8.99 12.41
C LEU A 211 9.10 -9.77 11.72
N ILE A 212 10.22 -9.10 11.39
CA ILE A 212 11.39 -9.75 10.81
C ILE A 212 12.01 -10.73 11.82
N VAL A 213 12.15 -10.32 13.09
CA VAL A 213 12.65 -11.21 14.16
C VAL A 213 11.75 -12.44 14.32
N ALA A 214 10.43 -12.27 14.28
CA ALA A 214 9.47 -13.38 14.34
C ALA A 214 9.59 -14.31 13.12
N LEU A 215 9.79 -13.75 11.92
CA LEU A 215 9.96 -14.52 10.68
C LEU A 215 11.23 -15.41 10.69
N PHE A 216 12.32 -14.93 11.30
CA PHE A 216 13.59 -15.63 11.39
C PHE A 216 13.75 -16.49 12.67
N GLY A 217 12.65 -16.79 13.38
CA GLY A 217 12.63 -17.76 14.48
C GLY A 217 12.67 -17.19 15.90
N GLY A 218 12.46 -15.87 16.07
CA GLY A 218 12.26 -15.27 17.37
C GLY A 218 10.90 -15.63 17.96
N LYS A 219 10.89 -16.41 19.04
CA LYS A 219 9.69 -16.63 19.86
C LYS A 219 9.40 -15.37 20.67
N PHE A 220 8.19 -14.83 20.55
CA PHE A 220 7.61 -13.87 21.50
C PHE A 220 6.45 -14.55 22.22
#